data_AF-A0A6C0B9B0-F1
#
_entry.id   AF-A0A6C0B9B0-F1
#
_cell.length_a   1.000
_cell.length_b   1.000
_cell.length_c   1.000
_cell.angle_alpha   90.00
_cell.angle_beta   90.00
_cell.angle_gamma   90.00
#
_symmetry.space_group_name_H-M   'P 1'
#
loop_
_entity.id
_entity.type
_entity.pdbx_description
1 polymer ?
#
loop_
_entity_poly.entity_id
_entity_poly.type
_entity_poly.pdbx_seq_one_letter_code
_entity_poly.pdbx_strand_id
1 'polypeptide(L)'
;MYYDEEFYNEMEYEEMDDVSVNKNTRKMAKAMEEAGDKRCHIIQRKNKRTITVFSSGSHGSYIRNAISGAYTNDIVGSADEDSYFRVSCPCGSERKKLFFQSPEQYERHFDCNLEKDQKKNWAKRAGEVKAKSDPKPSVIKIH
;
A
#
# COMPACT_ATOMS: atom_id res chain seq x y z
N MET A 1 11.01 -35.58 16.05
CA MET A 1 12.01 -34.54 15.73
C MET A 1 11.41 -33.22 16.17
N TYR A 2 11.81 -32.79 17.37
CA TYR A 2 11.42 -31.52 17.98
C TYR A 2 12.19 -30.42 17.26
N TYR A 3 11.50 -29.41 16.73
CA TYR A 3 12.14 -28.20 16.25
C TYR A 3 12.28 -27.25 17.44
N ASP A 4 13.52 -26.91 17.78
CA ASP A 4 13.90 -25.98 18.86
C ASP A 4 13.20 -24.62 18.73
N GLU A 5 12.45 -24.26 19.77
CA GLU A 5 11.76 -22.96 19.92
C GLU A 5 12.69 -21.85 20.48
N GLU A 6 13.98 -22.11 20.68
CA GLU A 6 14.87 -21.18 21.38
C GLU A 6 15.61 -20.16 20.48
N PHE A 7 15.41 -20.17 19.16
CA PHE A 7 16.16 -19.28 18.24
C PHE A 7 15.53 -17.89 18.00
N TYR A 8 14.31 -17.64 18.48
CA TYR A 8 13.59 -16.38 18.22
C TYR A 8 13.65 -15.34 19.36
N ASN A 9 14.59 -15.45 20.29
CA ASN A 9 14.66 -14.56 21.45
C ASN A 9 15.98 -13.77 21.62
N GLU A 10 16.78 -13.61 20.56
CA GLU A 10 18.00 -12.80 20.64
C GLU A 10 18.30 -12.10 19.30
N MET A 11 17.37 -11.24 18.87
CA MET A 11 17.71 -10.15 17.95
C MET A 11 17.36 -8.85 18.66
N GLU A 12 18.30 -8.44 19.50
CA GLU A 12 18.48 -7.09 20.00
C GLU A 12 18.33 -6.13 18.82
N TYR A 13 17.18 -5.45 18.75
CA TYR A 13 16.91 -4.39 17.78
C TYR A 13 17.81 -3.21 18.16
N GLU A 14 19.00 -3.14 17.57
CA GLU A 14 19.80 -1.92 17.61
C GLU A 14 18.93 -0.77 17.07
N GLU A 15 18.75 0.23 17.92
CA GLU A 15 17.99 1.45 17.68
C GLU A 15 18.66 2.24 16.55
N MET A 16 18.28 1.94 15.30
CA MET A 16 18.71 2.71 14.14
C MET A 16 17.97 4.04 14.15
N ASP A 17 18.60 5.01 14.79
CA ASP A 17 18.19 6.39 14.93
C ASP A 17 18.28 7.11 13.57
N ASP A 18 17.27 6.95 12.71
CA ASP A 18 17.19 7.69 11.44
C ASP A 18 16.46 9.02 11.64
N VAL A 19 17.16 9.93 12.33
CA VAL A 19 16.87 11.36 12.41
C VAL A 19 17.15 11.99 11.03
N SER A 20 16.34 11.66 10.04
CA SER A 20 16.23 12.45 8.81
C SER A 20 14.84 12.31 8.20
N VAL A 21 13.82 12.72 8.94
CA VAL A 21 12.51 13.06 8.37
C VAL A 21 12.75 14.06 7.24
N ASN A 22 12.74 13.56 6.00
CA ASN A 22 13.09 14.32 4.82
C ASN A 22 12.16 15.55 4.77
N LYS A 23 12.72 16.74 5.05
CA LYS A 23 11.99 18.01 5.08
C LYS A 23 11.19 18.24 3.78
N ASN A 24 11.52 17.51 2.71
CA ASN A 24 10.86 17.52 1.41
C ASN A 24 9.46 16.87 1.43
N THR A 25 9.21 15.80 2.20
CA THR A 25 7.89 15.13 2.19
C THR A 25 6.82 15.98 2.86
N ARG A 26 7.16 16.66 3.97
CA ARG A 26 6.27 17.61 4.65
C ARG A 26 6.03 18.87 3.81
N LYS A 27 7.04 19.35 3.09
CA LYS A 27 6.88 20.47 2.13
C LYS A 27 5.99 20.09 0.95
N MET A 28 6.12 18.88 0.40
CA MET A 28 5.25 18.40 -0.68
C MET A 28 3.81 18.19 -0.21
N ALA A 29 3.60 17.56 0.97
CA ALA A 29 2.27 17.40 1.52
C ALA A 29 1.59 18.76 1.78
N LYS A 30 2.34 19.72 2.34
CA LYS A 30 1.85 21.09 2.55
C LYS A 30 1.59 21.83 1.23
N ALA A 31 2.47 21.70 0.23
CA ALA A 31 2.28 22.31 -1.09
C ALA A 31 1.11 21.69 -1.87
N MET A 32 0.82 20.40 -1.69
CA MET A 32 -0.35 19.74 -2.29
C MET A 32 -1.65 20.04 -1.54
N GLU A 33 -1.59 20.21 -0.22
CA GLU A 33 -2.69 20.76 0.59
C GLU A 33 -3.02 22.19 0.14
N GLU A 34 -1.98 23.01 -0.09
CA GLU A 34 -2.09 24.37 -0.64
C GLU A 34 -2.60 24.37 -2.10
N ALA A 35 -2.33 23.30 -2.86
CA ALA A 35 -2.90 23.06 -4.19
C ALA A 35 -4.37 22.57 -4.16
N GLY A 36 -4.95 22.37 -2.97
CA GLY A 36 -6.35 21.98 -2.80
C GLY A 36 -6.66 20.50 -3.03
N ASP A 37 -5.66 19.62 -2.92
CA ASP A 37 -5.86 18.18 -3.10
C ASP A 37 -6.57 17.57 -1.87
N LYS A 38 -7.91 17.55 -1.93
CA LYS A 38 -8.82 17.01 -0.90
C LYS A 38 -8.62 15.52 -0.56
N ARG A 39 -7.71 14.83 -1.25
CA ARG A 39 -7.46 13.39 -1.10
C ARG A 39 -6.12 13.05 -0.47
N CYS A 40 -5.31 14.05 -0.15
CA CYS A 40 -4.11 13.91 0.69
C CYS A 40 -4.50 14.01 2.17
N HIS A 41 -4.07 13.05 2.98
CA HIS A 41 -4.33 13.04 4.42
C HIS A 41 -3.03 12.90 5.20
N ILE A 42 -2.90 13.65 6.29
CA ILE A 42 -1.76 13.55 7.20
C ILE A 42 -2.26 12.91 8.49
N ILE A 43 -1.78 11.69 8.75
CA ILE A 43 -2.08 10.94 9.97
C ILE A 43 -0.93 11.18 10.95
N GLN A 44 -1.25 11.78 12.10
CA GLN A 44 -0.28 11.93 13.19
C GLN A 44 -0.37 10.73 14.12
N ARG A 45 0.75 10.04 14.36
CA ARG A 45 0.82 8.93 15.33
C ARG A 45 1.22 9.44 16.71
N LYS A 46 0.91 8.63 17.73
CA LYS A 46 1.31 8.86 19.13
C LYS A 46 2.83 9.06 19.28
N ASN A 47 3.64 8.38 18.45
CA ASN A 47 5.10 8.47 18.47
C ASN A 47 5.65 9.69 17.69
N LYS A 48 4.86 10.76 17.51
CA LYS A 48 5.22 11.99 16.76
C LYS A 48 5.60 11.79 15.29
N ARG A 49 5.54 10.56 14.76
CA ARG A 49 5.67 10.28 13.33
C ARG A 49 4.41 10.72 12.60
N THR A 50 4.59 11.51 11.55
CA THR A 50 3.51 11.93 10.65
C THR A 50 3.59 11.09 9.39
N ILE A 51 2.51 10.37 9.09
CA ILE A 51 2.39 9.59 7.86
C ILE A 51 1.48 10.37 6.92
N THR A 52 1.97 10.64 5.70
CA THR A 52 1.13 11.17 4.63
C THR A 52 0.54 10.01 3.84
N VAL A 53 -0.77 9.99 3.65
CA VAL A 53 -1.46 8.96 2.87
C VAL A 53 -2.33 9.61 1.79
N PHE A 54 -2.33 9.00 0.62
CA PHE A 54 -3.15 9.44 -0.51
C PHE A 54 -4.32 8.50 -0.70
N SER A 55 -5.53 9.06 -0.62
CA SER A 55 -6.76 8.34 -0.90
C SER A 55 -7.09 8.34 -2.38
N SER A 56 -7.63 7.23 -2.85
CA SER A 56 -8.23 7.16 -4.18
C SER A 56 -9.69 7.59 -4.14
N GLY A 57 -10.21 7.96 -5.32
CA GLY A 57 -11.61 8.35 -5.48
C GLY A 57 -12.58 7.17 -5.35
N SER A 58 -13.86 7.47 -5.62
CA SER A 58 -14.91 6.46 -5.75
C SER A 58 -14.74 5.61 -7.02
N HIS A 59 -15.65 4.65 -7.22
CA HIS A 59 -15.71 3.83 -8.43
C HIS A 59 -15.63 4.68 -9.71
N GLY A 60 -14.85 4.25 -10.69
CA GLY A 60 -14.60 5.00 -11.93
C GLY A 60 -13.47 6.03 -11.86
N SER A 61 -12.82 6.21 -10.72
CA SER A 61 -11.61 7.04 -10.60
C SER A 61 -10.34 6.22 -10.83
N TYR A 62 -9.28 6.85 -11.34
CA TYR A 62 -7.95 6.24 -11.36
C TYR A 62 -7.48 5.89 -9.95
N ILE A 63 -6.89 4.71 -9.82
CA ILE A 63 -6.24 4.28 -8.59
C ILE A 63 -5.03 5.18 -8.37
N ARG A 64 -4.87 5.63 -7.13
CA ARG A 64 -3.77 6.47 -6.68
C ARG A 64 -2.98 5.71 -5.62
N ASN A 65 -1.67 5.63 -5.82
CA ASN A 65 -0.78 4.99 -4.87
C ASN A 65 -0.81 5.75 -3.53
N ALA A 66 -1.10 5.03 -2.45
CA ALA A 66 -1.27 5.61 -1.12
C ALA A 66 0.01 6.19 -0.51
N ILE A 67 1.19 5.83 -1.00
CA ILE A 67 2.49 6.32 -0.53
C ILE A 67 2.97 7.48 -1.40
N SER A 68 3.08 7.27 -2.71
CA SER A 68 3.66 8.27 -3.62
C SER A 68 2.66 9.31 -4.12
N GLY A 69 1.36 9.02 -4.04
CA GLY A 69 0.33 9.86 -4.62
C GLY A 69 0.29 9.82 -6.17
N ALA A 70 1.04 8.93 -6.82
CA ALA A 70 1.01 8.77 -8.27
C ALA A 70 -0.29 8.07 -8.71
N TYR A 71 -0.90 8.57 -9.80
CA TYR A 71 -2.03 7.91 -10.44
C TYR A 71 -1.53 6.73 -11.29
N THR A 72 -2.21 5.60 -11.19
CA THR A 72 -2.03 4.45 -12.07
C THR A 72 -3.06 4.50 -13.20
N ASN A 73 -2.84 3.70 -14.24
CA ASN A 73 -3.79 3.60 -15.36
C ASN A 73 -5.04 2.78 -15.01
N ASP A 74 -5.00 2.05 -13.91
CA ASP A 74 -6.07 1.20 -13.42
C ASP A 74 -7.18 2.01 -12.75
N ILE A 75 -8.41 1.52 -12.87
CA ILE A 75 -9.61 2.20 -12.39
C ILE A 75 -10.15 1.48 -11.16
N VAL A 76 -10.58 2.24 -10.15
CA VAL A 76 -11.31 1.73 -8.99
C VAL A 76 -12.60 1.09 -9.48
N GLY A 77 -12.75 -0.22 -9.29
CA GLY A 77 -13.84 -1.03 -9.81
C GLY A 77 -13.50 -1.97 -10.94
N SER A 78 -12.31 -1.83 -11.56
CA SER A 78 -11.83 -2.79 -12.56
C SER A 78 -11.43 -4.11 -11.92
N ALA A 79 -11.32 -5.17 -12.73
CA ALA A 79 -10.73 -6.43 -12.30
C ALA A 79 -9.27 -6.27 -11.85
N ASP A 80 -8.59 -5.26 -12.38
CA ASP A 80 -7.19 -4.94 -12.06
C ASP A 80 -7.02 -4.37 -10.65
N GLU A 81 -8.09 -3.83 -10.04
CA GLU A 81 -8.07 -3.34 -8.64
C GLU A 81 -7.61 -4.44 -7.67
N ASP A 82 -7.98 -5.69 -7.93
CA ASP A 82 -7.68 -6.83 -7.07
C ASP A 82 -6.19 -7.21 -7.05
N SER A 83 -5.40 -6.70 -8.00
CA SER A 83 -3.94 -6.85 -7.97
C SER A 83 -3.28 -5.99 -6.89
N TYR A 84 -3.97 -4.93 -6.43
CA TYR A 84 -3.48 -3.99 -5.42
C TYR A 84 -3.93 -4.41 -4.02
N PHE A 85 -3.10 -4.09 -3.03
CA PHE A 85 -3.46 -4.27 -1.64
C PHE A 85 -4.35 -3.10 -1.19
N ARG A 86 -5.66 -3.35 -1.15
CA ARG A 86 -6.68 -2.36 -0.76
C ARG A 86 -6.90 -2.33 0.75
N VAL A 87 -6.81 -1.15 1.35
CA VAL A 87 -7.08 -0.91 2.77
C VAL A 87 -8.15 0.17 2.93
N SER A 88 -9.11 -0.09 3.81
CA SER A 88 -10.09 0.92 4.23
C SER A 88 -9.58 1.61 5.49
N CYS A 89 -9.12 2.86 5.37
CA CYS A 89 -8.69 3.66 6.50
C CYS A 89 -9.80 4.64 6.92
N PRO A 90 -10.21 4.67 8.20
CA PRO A 90 -11.08 5.72 8.72
C PRO A 90 -10.27 7.02 8.86
N CYS A 91 -10.35 7.88 7.86
CA CYS A 91 -9.70 9.19 7.90
C CYS A 91 -10.80 10.26 8.03
N GLY A 92 -11.03 10.71 9.27
CA GLY A 92 -12.15 11.59 9.61
C GLY A 92 -13.50 10.89 9.49
N SER A 93 -14.49 11.57 8.90
CA SER A 93 -15.89 11.10 8.82
C SER A 93 -16.15 10.06 7.73
N GLU A 94 -15.23 9.88 6.77
CA GLU A 94 -15.43 8.97 5.64
C GLU A 94 -14.36 7.88 5.61
N ARG A 95 -14.78 6.65 5.31
CA ARG A 95 -13.86 5.55 5.04
C ARG A 95 -13.21 5.77 3.68
N LYS A 96 -11.91 6.03 3.68
CA LYS A 96 -11.14 6.23 2.46
C LYS A 96 -10.48 4.92 2.03
N LYS A 97 -10.48 4.68 0.72
CA LYS A 97 -9.79 3.55 0.12
C LYS A 97 -8.36 3.94 -0.20
N LEU A 98 -7.42 3.21 0.39
CA LEU A 98 -5.99 3.31 0.12
C LEU A 98 -5.57 2.09 -0.70
N PHE A 99 -4.73 2.31 -1.69
CA PHE A 99 -4.20 1.26 -2.54
C PHE A 99 -2.68 1.23 -2.43
N PHE A 100 -2.15 0.07 -2.05
CA PHE A 100 -0.73 -0.21 -1.96
C PHE A 100 -0.34 -1.24 -3.02
N GLN A 101 0.91 -1.22 -3.48
CA GLN A 101 1.38 -2.22 -4.44
C GLN A 101 1.61 -3.58 -3.77
N SER A 102 1.94 -3.59 -2.48
CA SER A 102 2.15 -4.82 -1.72
C SER A 102 1.73 -4.63 -0.26
N PRO A 103 1.44 -5.73 0.46
CA PRO A 103 1.21 -5.67 1.90
C PRO A 103 2.45 -5.19 2.65
N GLU A 104 3.68 -5.48 2.19
CA GLU A 104 4.89 -4.98 2.87
C GLU A 104 5.01 -3.45 2.77
N GLN A 105 4.56 -2.86 1.66
CA GLN A 105 4.50 -1.40 1.55
C GLN A 105 3.57 -0.80 2.61
N TYR A 106 2.41 -1.43 2.85
CA TYR A 106 1.51 -1.00 3.91
C TYR A 106 2.16 -1.12 5.30
N GLU A 107 2.79 -2.25 5.60
CA GLU A 107 3.47 -2.50 6.88
C GLU A 107 4.56 -1.48 7.17
N ARG A 108 5.42 -1.21 6.19
CA ARG A 108 6.47 -0.19 6.31
C ARG A 108 5.90 1.21 6.48
N HIS A 109 4.83 1.53 5.75
CA HIS A 109 4.23 2.87 5.80
C HIS A 109 3.47 3.14 7.10
N PHE A 110 2.87 2.10 7.69
CA PHE A 110 2.11 2.17 8.93
C PHE A 110 2.87 1.65 10.15
N ASP A 111 4.18 1.37 10.05
CA ASP A 111 4.98 0.60 11.02
C ASP A 111 4.12 -0.45 11.76
N CYS A 112 3.48 -1.35 11.01
CA CYS A 112 2.61 -2.38 11.55
C CYS A 112 2.99 -3.73 10.95
N ASN A 113 2.58 -4.80 11.64
CA ASN A 113 2.81 -6.16 11.16
C ASN A 113 1.44 -6.78 10.84
N LEU A 114 1.24 -7.13 9.57
CA LEU A 114 0.07 -7.84 9.08
C LEU A 114 0.21 -9.32 9.40
N GLU A 115 -0.92 -9.94 9.71
CA GLU A 115 -1.00 -11.38 9.91
C GLU A 115 -0.60 -12.13 8.63
N LYS A 116 0.09 -13.27 8.80
CA LYS A 116 0.58 -14.10 7.69
C LYS A 116 -0.56 -14.52 6.75
N ASP A 117 -1.75 -14.77 7.29
CA ASP A 117 -2.90 -15.19 6.49
C ASP A 117 -3.45 -14.08 5.59
N GLN A 118 -3.38 -12.82 6.01
CA GLN A 118 -3.74 -11.69 5.16
C GLN A 118 -2.79 -11.57 3.96
N LYS A 119 -1.49 -11.75 4.18
CA LYS A 119 -0.48 -11.73 3.11
C LYS A 119 -0.68 -12.88 2.12
N LYS A 120 -0.94 -14.09 2.63
CA LYS A 120 -1.23 -15.27 1.79
C LYS A 120 -2.50 -15.08 0.96
N ASN A 121 -3.58 -14.59 1.57
CA ASN A 121 -4.84 -14.34 0.87
C ASN A 121 -4.68 -13.29 -0.23
N TRP A 122 -3.95 -12.21 0.03
CA TRP A 122 -3.65 -11.22 -1.00
C TRP A 122 -2.79 -11.82 -2.13
N ALA A 123 -1.72 -12.54 -1.81
CA ALA A 123 -0.83 -13.14 -2.81
C ALA A 123 -1.58 -14.11 -3.73
N LYS A 124 -2.51 -14.90 -3.18
CA LYS A 124 -3.39 -15.76 -3.96
C LYS A 124 -4.24 -14.96 -4.94
N ARG A 125 -4.93 -13.92 -4.47
CA ARG A 125 -5.79 -13.07 -5.32
C ARG A 125 -5.00 -12.33 -6.40
N ALA A 126 -3.86 -11.75 -6.03
CA ALA A 126 -2.98 -11.05 -6.96
C ALA A 126 -2.43 -12.00 -8.04
N GLY A 127 -2.11 -13.25 -7.68
CA GLY A 127 -1.71 -14.29 -8.63
C GLY A 127 -2.82 -14.66 -9.62
N GLU A 128 -4.06 -14.78 -9.15
CA GLU A 128 -5.23 -15.07 -10.00
C GLU A 128 -5.53 -13.95 -10.99
N VAL A 129 -5.34 -12.68 -10.60
CA VAL A 129 -5.51 -11.53 -11.51
C VAL A 129 -4.42 -11.52 -12.57
N LYS A 130 -3.16 -11.72 -12.17
CA LYS A 130 -2.02 -11.78 -13.11
C LYS A 130 -2.19 -12.89 -14.15
N ALA A 131 -2.61 -14.08 -13.71
CA ALA A 131 -2.88 -15.22 -14.60
C ALA A 131 -3.99 -14.95 -15.62
N LYS A 132 -4.92 -14.01 -15.34
CA LYS A 132 -5.97 -13.60 -16.27
C LYS A 132 -5.53 -12.48 -17.21
N SER A 133 -4.62 -11.61 -16.76
CA SER A 133 -4.10 -10.49 -17.57
C SER A 133 -3.02 -10.93 -18.57
N ASP A 134 -2.35 -12.06 -18.33
CA ASP A 134 -1.39 -12.60 -19.28
C ASP A 134 -2.10 -13.01 -20.59
N PRO A 135 -1.77 -12.40 -21.74
CA PRO A 135 -2.34 -12.79 -23.01
C PRO A 135 -1.91 -14.23 -23.29
N LYS A 136 -2.88 -15.15 -23.39
CA LYS A 136 -2.62 -16.51 -23.91
C LYS A 136 -1.78 -16.37 -25.18
N PRO A 137 -0.66 -17.09 -25.32
CA PRO A 137 0.12 -17.03 -26.55
C PRO A 137 -0.80 -17.42 -27.70
N SER A 138 -1.07 -16.45 -28.58
CA SER A 138 -1.84 -16.68 -29.79
C SER A 138 -1.05 -17.68 -30.62
N VAL A 139 -1.54 -18.92 -30.69
CA VAL A 139 -0.95 -19.95 -31.54
C VAL A 139 -1.17 -19.50 -32.99
N ILE A 140 -0.14 -18.90 -33.58
CA ILE A 140 -0.12 -18.56 -35.00
C ILE A 140 -0.11 -19.89 -35.76
N LYS A 141 -1.28 -20.30 -36.28
CA LYS A 141 -1.38 -21.41 -37.23
C LYS A 141 -0.82 -20.93 -38.56
N ILE A 142 0.40 -21.32 -38.87
CA ILE A 142 0.99 -21.20 -40.20
C ILE A 142 0.35 -22.32 -41.04
N HIS A 143 -0.32 -21.96 -42.14
CA HIS A 143 -0.91 -22.88 -43.12
C HIS A 143 0.00 -22.99 -44.33
#